data_AF-A0A2S8GCR2-F1
#
_entry.id   AF-A0A2S8GCR2-F1
#
_cell.length_a   1.000
_cell.length_b   1.000
_cell.length_c   1.000
_cell.angle_alpha   90.00
_cell.angle_beta   90.00
_cell.angle_gamma   90.00
#
_symmetry.space_group_name_H-M   'P 1'
#
loop_
_entity.id
_entity.type
_entity.pdbx_description
1 polymer ?
#
loop_
_entity_poly.entity_id
_entity_poly.type
_entity_poly.pdbx_seq_one_letter_code
_entity_poly.pdbx_strand_id
1 'polypeptide(L)'
;MTFTKYLNGNYDPTSVGSVDLNTEHVAQKNLFVILFKVFASAVVSAGLFWIPFQYLPLHGWQSIVVASGIMLLYIGVSFFCIPKPDTGNLGFFGGLADNPFRYSDDINRGLMFFGAILMPGRFVAGTVLDVAVHFGICKSDPVPCSYDYYEQQYEAMGYNAKMTELDPAEPEGLEPAATREENHQQQYGLSSARFLINDDE
;
A
#
# COMPACT_ATOMS: atom_id res chain seq x y z
N MET A 1 13.58 -2.23 45.32
CA MET A 1 13.28 -2.34 43.87
C MET A 1 14.28 -1.46 43.15
N THR A 2 15.24 -2.08 42.46
CA THR A 2 16.56 -1.51 42.18
C THR A 2 16.55 -0.69 40.89
N PHE A 3 17.17 0.49 40.89
CA PHE A 3 17.29 1.43 39.74
C PHE A 3 17.81 0.75 38.46
N THR A 4 18.60 -0.32 38.60
CA THR A 4 19.08 -1.16 37.49
C THR A 4 18.00 -1.98 36.79
N LYS A 5 16.88 -2.30 37.45
CA LYS A 5 15.71 -2.96 36.83
C LYS A 5 14.91 -1.98 35.96
N TYR A 6 15.01 -0.68 36.20
CA TYR A 6 14.42 0.37 35.37
C TYR A 6 15.23 0.60 34.08
N LEU A 7 16.57 0.43 34.15
CA LEU A 7 17.46 0.51 33.00
C LEU A 7 17.43 -0.73 32.10
N ASN A 8 17.22 -1.93 32.67
CA ASN A 8 17.15 -3.18 31.89
C ASN A 8 15.72 -3.69 31.60
N GLY A 9 14.68 -3.12 32.22
CA GLY A 9 13.30 -3.61 32.13
C GLY A 9 12.45 -3.00 31.01
N ASN A 10 12.93 -1.95 30.33
CA ASN A 10 12.23 -1.28 29.23
C ASN A 10 12.74 -1.69 27.84
N TYR A 11 13.61 -2.69 27.75
CA TYR A 11 14.03 -3.29 26.49
C TYR A 11 13.06 -4.38 26.04
N ASP A 12 11.76 -4.08 26.07
CA ASP A 12 10.82 -4.80 25.22
C ASP A 12 10.72 -3.93 23.96
N PRO A 13 11.45 -4.24 22.87
CA PRO A 13 11.34 -3.47 21.64
C PRO A 13 9.96 -3.77 21.06
N THR A 14 8.96 -3.05 21.57
CA THR A 14 7.68 -2.91 20.88
C THR A 14 7.95 -2.61 19.43
N SER A 15 7.18 -3.26 18.56
CA SER A 15 7.26 -3.12 17.11
C SER A 15 7.51 -1.66 16.70
N VAL A 16 8.58 -1.49 15.92
CA VAL A 16 8.92 -0.23 15.27
C VAL A 16 8.52 -0.34 13.81
N GLY A 17 8.01 0.76 13.25
CA GLY A 17 7.68 0.84 11.84
C GLY A 17 8.88 0.59 10.93
N SER A 18 8.60 0.22 9.69
CA SER A 18 9.59 -0.02 8.64
C SER A 18 9.55 1.07 7.58
N VAL A 19 10.60 1.13 6.75
CA VAL A 19 10.57 1.84 5.48
C VAL A 19 10.66 0.79 4.38
N ASP A 20 9.61 0.68 3.59
CA ASP A 20 9.54 -0.27 2.50
C ASP A 20 9.94 0.43 1.20
N LEU A 21 10.55 -0.34 0.29
CA LEU A 21 10.86 0.13 -1.05
C LEU A 21 9.70 -0.20 -1.99
N ASN A 22 9.13 0.83 -2.59
CA ASN A 22 8.11 0.66 -3.62
C ASN A 22 8.75 0.22 -4.93
N THR A 23 8.46 -1.00 -5.36
CA THR A 23 8.83 -1.50 -6.69
C THR A 23 7.65 -1.57 -7.64
N GLU A 24 6.43 -1.42 -7.12
CA GLU A 24 5.20 -1.67 -7.87
C GLU A 24 4.42 -0.37 -8.14
N HIS A 25 3.76 -0.31 -9.31
CA HIS A 25 2.83 0.75 -9.69
C HIS A 25 1.61 0.18 -10.43
N VAL A 26 0.45 0.30 -9.78
CA VAL A 26 -0.85 -0.03 -10.37
C VAL A 26 -1.44 1.21 -11.02
N ALA A 27 -1.42 1.24 -12.36
CA ALA A 27 -1.86 2.41 -13.11
C ALA A 27 -3.39 2.56 -13.15
N GLN A 28 -3.87 3.80 -13.18
CA GLN A 28 -5.29 4.09 -13.37
C GLN A 28 -5.70 3.89 -14.84
N LYS A 29 -6.85 3.23 -15.08
CA LYS A 29 -7.37 3.00 -16.44
C LYS A 29 -8.31 4.11 -16.95
N ASN A 30 -8.92 4.86 -16.04
CA ASN A 30 -9.92 5.88 -16.40
C ASN A 30 -9.25 7.19 -16.83
N LEU A 31 -9.46 7.61 -18.08
CA LEU A 31 -8.89 8.84 -18.66
C LEU A 31 -9.20 10.09 -17.86
N PHE A 32 -10.42 10.26 -17.36
CA PHE A 32 -10.79 11.45 -16.59
C PHE A 32 -10.04 11.54 -15.26
N VAL A 33 -9.78 10.39 -14.61
CA VAL A 33 -8.98 10.33 -13.38
C VAL A 33 -7.53 10.68 -13.67
N ILE A 34 -6.98 10.21 -14.79
CA ILE A 34 -5.61 10.57 -15.22
C ILE A 34 -5.53 12.07 -15.48
N LEU A 35 -6.47 12.66 -16.23
CA LEU A 35 -6.48 14.10 -16.53
C LEU A 35 -6.58 14.95 -15.26
N PHE A 36 -7.46 14.56 -14.32
CA PHE A 36 -7.56 15.23 -13.02
C PHE A 36 -6.24 15.14 -12.24
N LYS A 37 -5.63 13.95 -12.19
CA LYS A 37 -4.32 13.74 -11.56
C LYS A 37 -3.24 14.60 -12.19
N VAL A 38 -3.19 14.71 -13.52
CA VAL A 38 -2.23 15.57 -14.24
C VAL A 38 -2.40 17.03 -13.87
N PHE A 39 -3.63 17.53 -13.80
CA PHE A 39 -3.88 18.90 -13.37
C PHE A 39 -3.44 19.12 -11.91
N ALA A 40 -3.85 18.23 -11.00
CA ALA A 40 -3.48 18.30 -9.60
C ALA A 40 -1.96 18.19 -9.39
N SER A 41 -1.29 17.30 -10.13
CA SER A 41 0.16 17.10 -10.04
C SER A 41 0.93 18.29 -10.60
N ALA A 42 0.41 18.98 -11.61
CA ALA A 42 0.98 20.23 -12.11
C ALA A 42 0.92 21.34 -11.05
N VAL A 43 -0.20 21.48 -10.34
CA VAL A 43 -0.34 22.44 -9.23
C VAL A 43 0.61 22.11 -8.08
N VAL A 44 0.67 20.85 -7.66
CA VAL A 44 1.59 20.39 -6.60
C VAL A 44 3.05 20.61 -7.01
N SER A 45 3.40 20.27 -8.24
CA SER A 45 4.74 20.47 -8.81
C SER A 45 5.16 21.93 -8.83
N ALA A 46 4.26 22.82 -9.24
CA ALA A 46 4.51 24.27 -9.21
C ALA A 46 4.79 24.76 -7.78
N GLY A 47 4.02 24.30 -6.79
CA GLY A 47 4.25 24.60 -5.38
C GLY A 47 5.60 24.05 -4.86
N LEU A 48 5.93 22.81 -5.19
CA LEU A 48 7.19 22.17 -4.80
C LEU A 48 8.40 22.85 -5.45
N PHE A 49 8.29 23.30 -6.70
CA PHE A 49 9.34 24.03 -7.41
C PHE A 49 9.53 25.45 -6.86
N TRP A 50 8.44 26.13 -6.48
CA TRP A 50 8.46 27.50 -5.97
C TRP A 50 9.31 27.66 -4.71
N ILE A 51 9.24 26.69 -3.78
CA ILE A 51 9.98 26.73 -2.51
C ILE A 51 11.51 26.86 -2.73
N PRO A 52 12.21 25.89 -3.36
CA PRO A 52 13.64 26.00 -3.58
C PRO A 52 14.00 27.18 -4.47
N PHE A 53 13.17 27.51 -5.46
CA PHE A 53 13.41 28.66 -6.34
C PHE A 53 13.49 29.99 -5.56
N GLN A 54 12.63 30.18 -4.56
CA GLN A 54 12.58 31.41 -3.76
C GLN A 54 13.69 31.50 -2.70
N TYR A 55 14.09 30.37 -2.10
CA TYR A 55 15.03 30.37 -0.97
C TYR A 55 16.49 30.10 -1.35
N LEU A 56 16.78 29.64 -2.57
CA LEU A 56 18.15 29.44 -3.03
C LEU A 56 18.78 30.78 -3.47
N PRO A 57 19.99 31.13 -3.01
CA PRO A 57 20.71 32.34 -3.42
C PRO A 57 21.32 32.23 -4.83
N LEU A 58 20.61 31.58 -5.76
CA LEU A 58 21.02 31.40 -7.14
C LEU A 58 20.21 32.33 -8.04
N HIS A 59 20.84 32.86 -9.09
CA HIS A 59 20.21 33.85 -9.96
C HIS A 59 20.07 33.30 -11.38
N GLY A 60 19.01 33.72 -12.09
CA GLY A 60 18.77 33.35 -13.48
C GLY A 60 18.56 31.84 -13.67
N TRP A 61 19.07 31.30 -14.78
CA TRP A 61 18.84 29.90 -15.20
C TRP A 61 19.40 28.85 -14.23
N GLN A 62 20.42 29.20 -13.44
CA GLN A 62 21.02 28.28 -12.47
C GLN A 62 20.02 27.88 -11.38
N SER A 63 19.19 28.83 -10.93
CA SER A 63 18.13 28.56 -9.94
C SER A 63 17.11 27.55 -10.48
N ILE A 64 16.73 27.67 -11.75
CA ILE A 64 15.76 26.78 -12.41
C ILE A 64 16.31 25.36 -12.49
N VAL A 65 17.57 25.20 -12.91
CA VAL A 65 18.20 23.88 -13.04
C VAL A 65 18.35 23.22 -11.68
N VAL A 66 18.81 23.96 -10.66
CA VAL A 66 18.99 23.41 -9.30
C VAL A 66 17.64 23.09 -8.65
N ALA A 67 16.65 23.98 -8.74
CA ALA A 67 15.31 23.73 -8.20
C ALA A 67 14.65 22.52 -8.87
N SER A 68 14.76 22.40 -10.19
CA SER A 68 14.28 21.22 -10.95
C SER A 68 15.00 19.94 -10.49
N GLY A 69 16.32 20.00 -10.29
CA GLY A 69 17.11 18.86 -9.80
C GLY A 69 16.69 18.40 -8.40
N ILE A 70 16.48 19.33 -7.47
CA ILE A 70 15.97 19.04 -6.11
C ILE A 70 14.58 18.41 -6.19
N MET A 71 13.69 18.96 -7.02
CA MET A 71 12.35 18.42 -7.20
C MET A 71 12.37 17.00 -7.77
N LEU A 72 13.20 16.72 -8.78
CA LEU A 72 13.35 15.38 -9.35
C LEU A 72 13.88 14.38 -8.32
N LEU A 73 14.89 14.76 -7.54
CA LEU A 73 15.40 13.93 -6.45
C LEU A 73 14.32 13.65 -5.40
N TYR A 74 13.57 14.68 -4.99
CA TYR A 74 12.48 14.53 -4.03
C TYR A 74 11.36 13.61 -4.56
N ILE A 75 10.94 13.76 -5.82
CA ILE A 75 9.94 12.88 -6.44
C ILE A 75 10.45 11.44 -6.51
N GLY A 76 11.72 11.23 -6.89
CA GLY A 76 12.34 9.91 -6.92
C GLY A 76 12.37 9.24 -5.54
N VAL A 77 12.86 9.95 -4.52
CA VAL A 77 12.89 9.45 -3.14
C VAL A 77 11.47 9.17 -2.63
N SER A 78 10.52 10.06 -2.89
CA SER A 78 9.13 9.89 -2.48
C SER A 78 8.43 8.71 -3.17
N PHE A 79 8.83 8.39 -4.40
CA PHE A 79 8.32 7.23 -5.11
C PHE A 79 8.81 5.93 -4.45
N PHE A 80 10.12 5.82 -4.20
CA PHE A 80 10.73 4.59 -3.69
C PHE A 80 10.52 4.38 -2.19
N CYS A 81 10.54 5.41 -1.36
CA CYS A 81 10.46 5.24 0.10
C CYS A 81 9.01 5.31 0.59
N ILE A 82 8.48 4.19 1.11
CA ILE A 82 7.18 4.13 1.78
C ILE A 82 7.41 3.93 3.28
N PRO A 83 7.33 4.99 4.10
CA PRO A 83 7.33 4.82 5.55
C PRO A 83 6.05 4.12 5.99
N LYS A 84 6.20 3.03 6.75
CA LYS A 84 5.11 2.26 7.36
C LYS A 84 5.23 2.38 8.89
N PRO A 85 4.67 3.46 9.49
CA PRO A 85 4.67 3.58 10.94
C PRO A 85 3.82 2.49 11.57
N ASP A 86 4.27 1.94 12.71
CA ASP A 86 3.40 1.07 13.50
C ASP A 86 2.41 1.92 14.30
N THR A 87 1.15 1.89 13.86
CA THR A 87 0.06 2.65 14.50
C THR A 87 -0.45 2.04 15.79
N GLY A 88 -0.14 0.76 16.06
CA GLY A 88 -0.51 0.08 17.29
C GLY A 88 0.24 0.62 18.53
N ASN A 89 1.28 1.41 18.31
CA ASN A 89 2.17 1.93 19.35
C ASN A 89 2.25 3.48 19.36
N LEU A 90 1.32 4.19 18.71
CA LEU A 90 1.28 5.66 18.67
C LEU A 90 0.49 6.24 19.85
N GLY A 91 1.14 6.37 21.02
CA GLY A 91 0.64 7.12 22.20
C GLY A 91 -0.87 7.07 22.51
N PHE A 92 -1.38 8.11 23.19
CA PHE A 92 -2.83 8.36 23.30
C PHE A 92 -3.29 9.21 22.10
N PHE A 93 -4.54 9.03 21.64
CA PHE A 93 -5.11 9.73 20.48
C PHE A 93 -4.35 9.54 19.16
N GLY A 94 -3.69 8.39 18.96
CA GLY A 94 -3.01 8.08 17.70
C GLY A 94 -1.76 8.94 17.44
N GLY A 95 -1.07 9.35 18.51
CA GLY A 95 0.20 10.10 18.44
C GLY A 95 0.11 11.60 18.71
N LEU A 96 -1.07 12.13 19.10
CA LEU A 96 -1.24 13.55 19.44
C LEU A 96 -0.74 13.92 20.85
N ALA A 97 -0.69 12.96 21.76
CA ALA A 97 -0.15 13.15 23.11
C ALA A 97 1.13 12.34 23.28
N ASP A 98 2.22 13.04 23.57
CA ASP A 98 3.56 12.48 23.71
C ASP A 98 3.65 11.58 24.95
N ASN A 99 4.23 10.39 24.78
CA ASN A 99 4.74 9.62 25.91
C ASN A 99 6.26 9.84 25.96
N PRO A 100 6.76 10.77 26.80
CA PRO A 100 8.15 11.27 26.74
C PRO A 100 9.23 10.23 27.14
N PHE A 101 8.86 8.97 27.32
CA PHE A 101 9.74 7.89 27.83
C PHE A 101 9.84 6.69 26.88
N ARG A 102 9.23 6.71 25.67
CA ARG A 102 9.27 5.57 24.73
C ARG A 102 9.90 5.97 23.39
N TYR A 103 11.15 5.54 23.19
CA TYR A 103 11.90 5.77 21.94
C TYR A 103 11.22 5.20 20.68
N SER A 104 10.46 4.10 20.80
CA SER A 104 9.68 3.53 19.69
C SER A 104 8.53 4.43 19.23
N ASP A 105 7.97 5.26 20.11
CA ASP A 105 6.90 6.23 19.78
C ASP A 105 7.45 7.36 18.90
N ASP A 106 8.62 7.91 19.26
CA ASP A 106 9.31 8.95 18.48
C ASP A 106 9.65 8.50 17.05
N ILE A 107 10.11 7.25 16.89
CA ILE A 107 10.39 6.69 15.56
C ILE A 107 9.12 6.58 14.73
N ASN A 108 8.04 6.03 15.30
CA ASN A 108 6.78 5.85 14.57
C ASN A 108 6.14 7.20 14.19
N ARG A 109 6.20 8.20 15.09
CA ARG A 109 5.76 9.57 14.79
C ARG A 109 6.64 10.22 13.72
N GLY A 110 7.95 9.99 13.77
CA GLY A 110 8.88 10.39 12.73
C GLY A 110 8.52 9.81 11.36
N LEU A 111 8.26 8.50 11.30
CA LEU A 111 7.83 7.82 10.06
C LEU A 111 6.51 8.36 9.53
N MET A 112 5.54 8.65 10.40
CA MET A 112 4.28 9.30 9.99
C MET A 112 4.54 10.69 9.39
N PHE A 113 5.38 11.49 10.04
CA PHE A 113 5.76 12.81 9.54
C PHE A 113 6.49 12.72 8.19
N PHE A 114 7.43 11.78 8.04
CA PHE A 114 8.08 11.50 6.76
C PHE A 114 7.07 11.07 5.70
N GLY A 115 6.08 10.25 6.04
CA GLY A 115 5.00 9.86 5.14
C GLY A 115 4.19 11.05 4.63
N ALA A 116 3.84 11.97 5.52
CA ALA A 116 3.15 13.20 5.16
C ALA A 116 4.01 14.10 4.24
N ILE A 117 5.31 14.21 4.52
CA ILE A 117 6.24 14.99 3.68
C ILE A 117 6.44 14.36 2.31
N LEU A 118 6.51 13.03 2.18
CA LEU A 118 6.77 12.34 0.91
C LEU A 118 5.51 12.16 0.06
N MET A 119 4.32 12.28 0.65
CA MET A 119 3.05 12.07 -0.04
C MET A 119 2.87 12.92 -1.32
N PRO A 120 3.16 14.24 -1.33
CA PRO A 120 3.04 15.06 -2.53
C PRO A 120 3.95 14.57 -3.67
N GLY A 121 5.20 14.24 -3.37
CA GLY A 121 6.15 13.72 -4.36
C GLY A 121 5.69 12.37 -4.93
N ARG A 122 5.18 11.48 -4.09
CA ARG A 122 4.64 10.18 -4.51
C ARG A 122 3.41 10.33 -5.40
N PHE A 123 2.55 11.29 -5.10
CA PHE A 123 1.39 11.61 -5.94
C PHE A 123 1.80 12.07 -7.35
N VAL A 124 2.82 12.94 -7.44
CA VAL A 124 3.36 13.38 -8.74
C VAL A 124 4.00 12.21 -9.49
N ALA A 125 4.84 11.41 -8.84
CA ALA A 125 5.47 10.23 -9.45
C ALA A 125 4.45 9.24 -10.02
N GLY A 126 3.44 8.89 -9.22
CA GLY A 126 2.37 7.98 -9.65
C GLY A 126 1.57 8.54 -10.82
N THR A 127 1.37 9.86 -10.88
CA THR A 127 0.69 10.51 -12.02
C THR A 127 1.52 10.43 -13.30
N VAL A 128 2.84 10.63 -13.21
CA VAL A 128 3.75 10.49 -14.36
C VAL A 128 3.72 9.06 -14.90
N LEU A 129 3.72 8.06 -14.01
CA LEU A 129 3.62 6.65 -14.39
C LEU A 129 2.25 6.31 -14.99
N ASP A 130 1.15 6.84 -14.44
CA ASP A 130 -0.19 6.67 -15.02
C ASP A 130 -0.24 7.18 -16.46
N VAL A 131 0.35 8.35 -16.72
CA VAL A 131 0.45 8.93 -18.07
C VAL A 131 1.34 8.08 -18.98
N ALA A 132 2.50 7.63 -18.50
CA ALA A 132 3.41 6.78 -19.26
C ALA A 132 2.77 5.45 -19.67
N VAL A 133 2.00 4.83 -18.77
CA VAL A 133 1.22 3.62 -19.07
C VAL A 133 0.11 3.93 -20.08
N HIS A 134 -0.59 5.05 -19.93
CA HIS A 134 -1.66 5.44 -20.86
C HIS A 134 -1.14 5.64 -22.30
N PHE A 135 0.06 6.18 -22.46
CA PHE A 135 0.72 6.31 -23.77
C PHE A 135 1.42 5.03 -24.26
N GLY A 136 1.37 3.93 -23.49
CA GLY A 136 2.00 2.66 -23.84
C GLY A 136 3.53 2.68 -23.74
N ILE A 137 4.11 3.63 -23.01
CA ILE A 137 5.56 3.72 -22.76
C ILE A 137 5.97 2.69 -21.70
N CYS A 138 5.12 2.46 -20.70
CA CYS A 138 5.34 1.51 -19.61
C CYS A 138 4.18 0.52 -19.50
N LYS A 139 4.42 -0.65 -18.91
CA LYS A 139 3.37 -1.57 -18.49
C LYS A 139 3.03 -1.29 -17.03
N SER A 140 1.75 -1.36 -16.68
CA SER A 140 1.32 -1.35 -15.27
C SER A 140 1.45 -2.72 -14.67
N ASP A 141 1.75 -2.78 -13.37
CA ASP A 141 1.64 -4.03 -12.62
C ASP A 141 0.17 -4.47 -12.55
N PRO A 142 -0.10 -5.78 -12.52
CA PRO A 142 -1.46 -6.29 -12.42
C PRO A 142 -2.08 -5.85 -11.09
N VAL A 143 -3.38 -5.57 -11.12
CA VAL A 143 -4.10 -5.19 -9.89
C VAL A 143 -4.13 -6.41 -8.96
N PRO A 144 -3.77 -6.29 -7.68
CA PRO A 144 -3.88 -7.40 -6.74
C PRO A 144 -5.28 -8.02 -6.79
N CYS A 145 -5.35 -9.34 -6.84
CA CYS A 145 -6.60 -10.11 -7.01
C CYS A 145 -7.30 -9.98 -8.37
N SER A 146 -6.69 -9.40 -9.42
CA SER A 146 -7.20 -9.54 -10.80
C SER A 146 -6.80 -10.89 -11.41
N TYR A 147 -7.50 -11.32 -12.46
CA TYR A 147 -7.12 -12.52 -13.21
C TYR A 147 -5.66 -12.44 -13.70
N ASP A 148 -5.26 -11.30 -14.28
CA ASP A 148 -3.88 -11.05 -14.73
C ASP A 148 -2.84 -11.22 -13.61
N TYR A 149 -3.18 -10.90 -12.35
CA TYR A 149 -2.29 -11.06 -11.20
C TYR A 149 -2.05 -12.54 -10.90
N TYR A 150 -3.12 -13.33 -10.86
CA TYR A 150 -3.01 -14.77 -10.62
C TYR A 150 -2.28 -15.47 -11.76
N GLU A 151 -2.57 -15.12 -13.01
CA GLU A 151 -1.89 -15.68 -14.18
C GLU A 151 -0.38 -15.48 -14.10
N GLN A 152 0.09 -14.25 -13.81
CA GLN A 152 1.51 -13.98 -13.59
C GLN A 152 2.10 -14.77 -12.42
N GLN A 153 1.37 -14.89 -11.31
CA GLN A 153 1.83 -15.62 -10.14
C GLN A 153 1.95 -17.13 -10.42
N TYR A 154 1.02 -17.71 -11.17
CA TYR A 154 1.04 -19.12 -11.58
C TYR A 154 2.14 -19.41 -12.61
N GLU A 155 2.34 -18.51 -13.59
CA GLU A 155 3.44 -18.59 -14.54
C GLU A 155 4.80 -18.58 -13.83
N ALA A 156 4.99 -17.67 -12.87
CA ALA A 156 6.22 -17.57 -12.09
C ALA A 156 6.50 -18.84 -11.26
N MET A 157 5.45 -19.55 -10.83
CA MET A 157 5.57 -20.83 -10.13
C MET A 157 5.78 -22.04 -11.07
N GLY A 158 5.82 -21.84 -12.39
CA GLY A 158 6.08 -22.89 -13.38
C GLY A 158 4.90 -23.87 -13.57
N TYR A 159 3.73 -23.54 -13.07
CA TYR A 159 2.53 -24.33 -13.29
C TYR A 159 1.88 -23.90 -14.61
N ASN A 160 2.03 -24.71 -15.66
CA ASN A 160 1.23 -24.64 -16.89
C ASN A 160 -0.22 -25.11 -16.64
N ALA A 161 -0.83 -24.63 -15.56
CA ALA A 161 -2.24 -24.85 -15.31
C ALA A 161 -3.00 -23.92 -16.24
N LYS A 162 -3.29 -24.38 -17.46
CA LYS A 162 -4.43 -23.81 -18.20
C LYS A 162 -5.63 -24.00 -17.30
N MET A 163 -6.15 -22.91 -16.72
CA MET A 163 -7.48 -22.92 -16.13
C MET A 163 -8.44 -23.21 -17.28
N THR A 164 -8.69 -24.49 -17.52
CA THR A 164 -9.87 -24.91 -18.25
C THR A 164 -11.01 -24.41 -17.39
N GLU A 165 -11.68 -23.34 -17.82
CA GLU A 165 -12.95 -22.93 -17.21
C GLU A 165 -13.77 -24.21 -17.05
N LEU A 166 -14.24 -24.46 -15.82
CA LEU A 166 -15.15 -25.58 -15.57
C LEU A 166 -16.31 -25.40 -16.55
N ASP A 167 -16.41 -26.34 -17.49
CA ASP A 167 -17.45 -26.34 -18.50
C ASP A 167 -18.79 -26.20 -17.75
N PRO A 168 -19.56 -25.12 -17.97
CA PRO A 168 -20.81 -24.89 -17.25
C PRO A 168 -21.91 -25.89 -17.65
N ALA A 169 -21.56 -26.92 -18.42
CA ALA A 169 -22.35 -28.12 -18.59
C ALA A 169 -22.59 -28.77 -17.22
N GLU A 170 -23.63 -28.29 -16.54
CA GLU A 170 -24.35 -29.07 -15.55
C GLU A 170 -24.59 -30.45 -16.18
N PRO A 171 -24.16 -31.55 -15.52
CA PRO A 171 -24.51 -32.87 -15.99
C PRO A 171 -26.03 -33.01 -15.89
N GLU A 172 -26.73 -32.78 -17.02
CA GLU A 172 -28.13 -33.13 -17.20
C GLU A 172 -28.28 -34.62 -16.87
N GLY A 173 -28.82 -34.92 -15.68
CA GLY A 173 -29.17 -36.27 -15.28
C GLY A 173 -28.51 -36.81 -14.01
N LEU A 174 -27.75 -36.01 -13.25
CA LEU A 174 -27.38 -36.42 -11.89
C LEU A 174 -28.58 -36.21 -10.96
N GLU A 175 -29.07 -37.34 -10.40
CA GLU A 175 -30.02 -37.37 -9.29
C GLU A 175 -29.69 -36.29 -8.25
N PRO A 176 -30.69 -35.64 -7.62
CA PRO A 176 -30.50 -34.45 -6.78
C PRO A 176 -29.29 -34.63 -5.89
N ALA A 177 -28.19 -33.98 -6.30
CA ALA A 177 -26.91 -34.16 -5.68
C ALA A 177 -27.07 -33.76 -4.21
N ALA A 178 -26.57 -34.62 -3.33
CA ALA A 178 -26.45 -34.35 -1.91
C ALA A 178 -26.11 -32.87 -1.72
N THR A 179 -26.94 -32.18 -0.94
CA THR A 179 -26.90 -30.72 -0.79
C THR A 179 -25.45 -30.30 -0.55
N ARG A 180 -25.01 -29.14 -1.06
CA ARG A 180 -23.60 -28.69 -0.93
C ARG A 180 -23.04 -28.86 0.49
N GLU A 181 -23.91 -28.76 1.50
CA GLU A 181 -23.63 -29.03 2.91
C GLU A 181 -23.34 -30.51 3.24
N GLU A 182 -24.06 -31.48 2.67
CA GLU A 182 -23.82 -32.92 2.85
C GLU A 182 -22.48 -33.36 2.25
N ASN A 183 -22.12 -32.83 1.08
CA ASN A 183 -20.80 -33.10 0.48
C ASN A 183 -19.67 -32.53 1.34
N HIS A 184 -19.84 -31.33 1.92
CA HIS A 184 -18.88 -30.78 2.87
C HIS A 184 -18.83 -31.57 4.19
N GLN A 185 -19.96 -32.05 4.69
CA GLN A 185 -20.00 -32.92 5.87
C GLN A 185 -19.26 -34.24 5.64
N GLN A 186 -19.46 -34.88 4.48
CA GLN A 186 -18.76 -36.12 4.14
C GLN A 186 -17.26 -35.91 3.93
N GLN A 187 -16.86 -34.81 3.28
CA GLN A 187 -15.46 -34.58 2.93
C GLN A 187 -14.61 -34.14 4.13
N TYR A 188 -15.19 -33.38 5.07
CA TYR A 188 -14.44 -32.81 6.19
C TYR A 188 -14.79 -33.41 7.55
N GLY A 189 -15.78 -34.30 7.63
CA GLY A 189 -16.21 -34.93 8.89
C GLY A 189 -16.77 -33.93 9.92
N LEU A 190 -17.02 -32.69 9.50
CA LEU A 190 -17.52 -31.62 10.35
C LEU A 190 -19.05 -31.69 10.32
N SER A 191 -19.65 -32.45 11.24
CA SER A 191 -21.08 -32.32 11.52
C SER A 191 -21.31 -30.84 11.84
N SER A 192 -22.03 -30.13 10.97
CA SER A 192 -22.35 -28.73 11.20
C SER A 192 -23.01 -28.64 12.58
N ALA A 193 -22.32 -27.97 13.51
CA ALA A 193 -22.89 -27.59 14.79
C ALA A 193 -24.01 -26.60 14.47
N ARG A 194 -25.19 -27.17 14.19
CA ARG A 194 -26.45 -26.45 14.05
C ARG A 194 -26.60 -25.70 15.36
N PHE A 195 -26.33 -24.40 15.33
CA PHE A 195 -26.65 -23.50 16.43
C PHE A 195 -28.14 -23.65 16.69
N LEU A 196 -28.49 -24.47 17.68
CA LEU A 196 -29.77 -24.48 18.32
C LEU A 196 -29.87 -23.13 19.03
N ILE A 197 -30.35 -22.13 18.31
CA ILE A 197 -31.00 -20.98 18.92
C ILE A 197 -32.28 -21.57 19.50
N ASN A 198 -32.23 -21.91 20.79
CA ASN A 198 -33.42 -22.16 21.59
C ASN A 198 -34.14 -20.80 21.68
N ASP A 199 -35.16 -20.63 20.86
CA ASP A 199 -36.26 -19.70 21.13
C ASP A 199 -37.14 -20.35 22.21
N ASP A 200 -36.74 -20.22 23.47
CA ASP A 200 -37.63 -20.43 24.62
C ASP A 200 -37.93 -19.04 25.23
N GLU A 201 -39.20 -18.63 25.05
CA GLU A 201 -40.05 -17.72 25.86
C GLU A 201 -39.48 -16.43 26.47
#